data_AF-A0AA90ZUE3-F1
#
_entry.id   AF-A0AA90ZUE3-F1
#
_cell.length_a   1.000
_cell.length_b   1.000
_cell.length_c   1.000
_cell.angle_alpha   90.00
_cell.angle_beta   90.00
_cell.angle_gamma   90.00
#
_symmetry.space_group_name_H-M   'P 1'
#
loop_
_entity.id
_entity.type
_entity.pdbx_description
1 polymer ?
#
loop_
_entity_poly.entity_id
_entity_poly.type
_entity_poly.pdbx_seq_one_letter_code
_entity_poly.pdbx_strand_id
1 'polypeptide(L)'
;MKRLYIPTSTFNFNNILSSESVSPKAFYGQRGFGYSRWMTIPENGIENVTLLYEKPFVFSRPKSDVEDHPMLIELQTDIDFHPTNVDGVYYCDYTIYLDPWNTSFIFFDENALRTTLSMSDSSLETKLVNLYRKKIFVRDFSNMHPTPQIKVEVELNTKSISYDITVNKMKGLLYGYYIGALLSTSKEWVRRYSILSEIKDLFSSIASSEDKMPTMAQKTKLEAMIYDIQKESPALAGLDKYCRSDINLNQLIDKLKGNGWTCADLVDQTRIMDSIMGIDNGQYAFDWLEREEQKLCVQAQKTPKLISVKNEEIVVANNQLHKLKNSYLKEEDEALLKILVNEIFVSKNYNGKISTFKAEISDTITQRAKDMLGEKWADSELKQQLNQVRHYVRGQEASFDWDYMLIASLASVLSKGNEWGSLLSL
;
A
#
# COMPACT_ATOMS: atom_id res chain seq x y z
N MET A 1 7.39 -20.55 -28.04
CA MET A 1 7.74 -20.59 -26.60
C MET A 1 8.58 -21.81 -26.29
N LYS A 2 9.83 -21.58 -25.90
CA LYS A 2 10.75 -22.61 -25.39
C LYS A 2 10.60 -22.74 -23.87
N ARG A 3 10.97 -23.90 -23.34
CA ARG A 3 11.04 -24.15 -21.89
C ARG A 3 12.48 -24.12 -21.45
N LEU A 4 12.77 -23.34 -20.41
CA LEU A 4 14.07 -23.24 -19.79
C LEU A 4 13.96 -23.47 -18.28
N TYR A 5 15.03 -23.96 -17.68
CA TYR A 5 15.09 -24.29 -16.26
C TYR A 5 16.21 -23.51 -15.58
N ILE A 6 15.89 -22.83 -14.48
CA ILE A 6 16.85 -22.15 -13.63
C ILE A 6 17.05 -22.99 -12.37
N PRO A 7 18.23 -23.57 -12.16
CA PRO A 7 18.52 -24.27 -10.91
C PRO A 7 18.74 -23.26 -9.78
N THR A 8 18.15 -23.55 -8.63
CA THR A 8 18.24 -22.74 -7.40
C THR A 8 18.03 -23.65 -6.17
N SER A 9 17.80 -23.08 -5.00
CA SER A 9 17.45 -23.82 -3.80
C SER A 9 16.25 -23.24 -3.06
N THR A 10 15.67 -24.01 -2.16
CA THR A 10 14.53 -23.59 -1.33
C THR A 10 14.87 -22.40 -0.44
N PHE A 11 16.15 -22.21 -0.10
CA PHE A 11 16.62 -21.03 0.63
C PHE A 11 16.34 -19.72 -0.11
N ASN A 12 16.32 -19.75 -1.45
CA ASN A 12 16.04 -18.59 -2.29
C ASN A 12 14.53 -18.42 -2.56
N PHE A 13 13.68 -19.39 -2.23
CA PHE A 13 12.27 -19.43 -2.62
C PHE A 13 11.49 -18.19 -2.15
N ASN A 14 11.59 -17.86 -0.86
CA ASN A 14 10.93 -16.68 -0.29
C ASN A 14 11.44 -15.39 -0.93
N ASN A 15 12.74 -15.32 -1.26
CA ASN A 15 13.31 -14.16 -1.90
C ASN A 15 12.77 -13.97 -3.32
N ILE A 16 12.73 -15.04 -4.10
CA ILE A 16 12.16 -15.04 -5.45
C ILE A 16 10.70 -14.59 -5.42
N LEU A 17 9.89 -15.14 -4.52
CA LEU A 17 8.46 -14.81 -4.42
C LEU A 17 8.17 -13.49 -3.68
N SER A 18 9.17 -12.88 -3.06
CA SER A 18 9.03 -11.51 -2.52
C SER A 18 9.05 -10.45 -3.63
N SER A 19 9.82 -10.67 -4.69
CA SER A 19 9.99 -9.73 -5.81
C SER A 19 9.43 -10.24 -7.14
N GLU A 20 8.98 -11.50 -7.20
CA GLU A 20 8.52 -12.17 -8.42
C GLU A 20 9.60 -12.14 -9.51
N SER A 21 10.85 -12.35 -9.12
CA SER A 21 11.98 -12.19 -10.02
C SER A 21 13.20 -12.99 -9.60
N VAL A 22 14.05 -13.30 -10.58
CA VAL A 22 15.38 -13.89 -10.40
C VAL A 22 16.39 -12.96 -11.05
N SER A 23 17.33 -12.46 -10.25
CA SER A 23 18.44 -11.63 -10.72
C SER A 23 19.76 -12.39 -10.63
N PRO A 24 20.81 -11.95 -11.36
CA PRO A 24 22.18 -12.33 -11.03
C PRO A 24 22.49 -12.08 -9.56
N LYS A 25 23.33 -12.92 -8.96
CA LYS A 25 23.64 -12.86 -7.52
C LYS A 25 24.15 -11.48 -7.09
N ALA A 26 25.01 -10.85 -7.88
CA ALA A 26 25.57 -9.54 -7.58
C ALA A 26 24.50 -8.44 -7.37
N PHE A 27 23.28 -8.64 -7.88
CA PHE A 27 22.21 -7.63 -7.82
C PHE A 27 21.57 -7.56 -6.44
N TYR A 28 21.47 -8.67 -5.70
CA TYR A 28 20.73 -8.73 -4.43
C TYR A 28 21.33 -7.80 -3.36
N GLY A 29 22.66 -7.66 -3.32
CA GLY A 29 23.31 -6.71 -2.42
C GLY A 29 23.12 -5.24 -2.80
N GLN A 30 22.67 -4.94 -4.03
CA GLN A 30 22.66 -3.60 -4.59
C GLN A 30 21.25 -3.06 -4.91
N ARG A 31 20.27 -3.95 -5.09
CA ARG A 31 18.91 -3.58 -5.51
C ARG A 31 18.10 -2.91 -4.40
N GLY A 32 18.43 -3.13 -3.13
CA GLY A 32 17.83 -2.40 -2.00
C GLY A 32 16.37 -2.76 -1.70
N PHE A 33 15.86 -3.88 -2.24
CA PHE A 33 14.54 -4.44 -1.96
C PHE A 33 14.59 -5.98 -1.94
N GLY A 34 13.59 -6.60 -1.32
CA GLY A 34 13.58 -8.03 -1.03
C GLY A 34 14.76 -8.41 -0.13
N TYR A 35 15.17 -9.67 -0.15
CA TYR A 35 16.31 -10.11 0.66
C TYR A 35 17.62 -9.70 -0.03
N SER A 36 18.56 -9.18 0.76
CA SER A 36 19.89 -8.78 0.30
C SER A 36 20.83 -9.96 0.05
N ARG A 37 20.49 -11.14 0.58
CA ARG A 37 21.28 -12.37 0.47
C ARG A 37 20.68 -13.29 -0.58
N TRP A 38 21.56 -13.91 -1.36
CA TRP A 38 21.23 -14.95 -2.32
C TRP A 38 22.13 -16.15 -2.08
N MET A 39 21.54 -17.33 -1.95
CA MET A 39 22.29 -18.56 -1.77
C MET A 39 22.81 -19.03 -3.13
N THR A 40 24.14 -19.03 -3.30
CA THR A 40 24.78 -19.60 -4.48
C THR A 40 24.69 -21.13 -4.45
N ILE A 41 24.41 -21.70 -5.62
CA ILE A 41 24.53 -23.14 -5.86
C ILE A 41 25.54 -23.39 -6.99
N PRO A 42 26.24 -24.55 -7.02
CA PRO A 42 27.20 -24.86 -8.08
C PRO A 42 26.63 -24.75 -9.50
N GLU A 43 25.38 -25.17 -9.69
CA GLU A 43 24.66 -25.20 -10.97
C GLU A 43 24.32 -23.79 -11.49
N ASN A 44 24.36 -22.78 -10.62
CA ASN A 44 24.08 -21.38 -10.91
C ASN A 44 25.05 -20.46 -10.14
N GLY A 45 26.34 -20.75 -10.31
CA GLY A 45 27.41 -20.23 -9.46
C GLY A 45 28.05 -18.90 -9.90
N ILE A 46 27.70 -18.38 -11.08
CA ILE A 46 28.38 -17.23 -11.67
C ILE A 46 27.75 -15.92 -11.15
N GLU A 47 28.59 -15.02 -10.62
CA GLU A 47 28.13 -13.88 -9.82
C GLU A 47 27.25 -12.88 -10.60
N ASN A 48 27.63 -12.58 -11.85
CA ASN A 48 27.04 -11.50 -12.66
C ASN A 48 26.01 -11.99 -13.69
N VAL A 49 25.70 -13.30 -13.73
CA VAL A 49 24.70 -13.84 -14.66
C VAL A 49 23.78 -14.84 -13.97
N THR A 50 22.61 -15.08 -14.55
CA THR A 50 21.74 -16.21 -14.22
C THR A 50 21.83 -17.24 -15.33
N LEU A 51 22.11 -18.50 -14.97
CA LEU A 51 22.16 -19.61 -15.92
C LEU A 51 20.79 -20.24 -16.13
N LEU A 52 20.50 -20.61 -17.39
CA LEU A 52 19.27 -21.26 -17.82
C LEU A 52 19.60 -22.49 -18.67
N TYR A 53 18.86 -23.59 -18.48
CA TYR A 53 19.11 -24.87 -19.13
C TYR A 53 17.90 -25.29 -19.96
N GLU A 54 18.10 -25.89 -21.13
CA GLU A 54 16.99 -26.40 -21.95
C GLU A 54 16.32 -27.66 -21.38
N LYS A 55 17.09 -28.47 -20.65
CA LYS A 55 16.61 -29.73 -20.07
C LYS A 55 16.59 -29.63 -18.55
N PRO A 56 15.55 -30.16 -17.89
CA PRO A 56 15.53 -30.25 -16.44
C PRO A 56 16.50 -31.35 -15.97
N PHE A 57 17.00 -31.22 -14.75
CA PHE A 57 17.89 -32.19 -14.14
C PHE A 57 17.84 -32.13 -12.62
N VAL A 58 18.26 -33.22 -11.96
CA VAL A 58 18.39 -33.29 -10.50
C VAL A 58 19.83 -32.99 -10.08
N PHE A 59 19.96 -32.31 -8.95
CA PHE A 59 21.22 -32.01 -8.26
C PHE A 59 20.98 -32.08 -6.75
N SER A 60 22.05 -32.20 -5.98
CA SER A 60 21.99 -32.35 -4.52
C SER A 60 22.50 -31.12 -3.79
N ARG A 61 21.97 -30.86 -2.60
CA ARG A 61 22.51 -29.85 -1.67
C ARG A 61 23.38 -30.52 -0.59
N PRO A 62 24.45 -29.86 -0.12
CA PRO A 62 25.22 -30.35 1.02
C PRO A 62 24.31 -30.51 2.25
N LYS A 63 24.53 -31.57 3.04
CA LYS A 63 23.85 -31.68 4.34
C LYS A 63 24.26 -30.50 5.21
N SER A 64 23.28 -29.79 5.75
CA SER A 64 23.48 -28.63 6.62
C SER A 64 22.41 -28.63 7.72
N ASP A 65 22.67 -27.94 8.82
CA ASP A 65 21.69 -27.74 9.89
C ASP A 65 20.51 -26.84 9.47
N VAL A 66 20.66 -26.18 8.32
CA VAL A 66 19.65 -25.32 7.70
C VAL A 66 18.90 -26.11 6.63
N GLU A 67 17.57 -25.97 6.62
CA GLU A 67 16.67 -26.54 5.61
C GLU A 67 16.93 -25.91 4.23
N ASP A 68 17.75 -26.58 3.42
CA ASP A 68 18.15 -26.13 2.08
C ASP A 68 18.10 -27.31 1.10
N HIS A 69 17.12 -27.28 0.22
CA HIS A 69 16.83 -28.35 -0.74
C HIS A 69 16.95 -27.85 -2.17
N PRO A 70 17.32 -28.71 -3.13
CA PRO A 70 17.42 -28.34 -4.53
C PRO A 70 16.03 -28.07 -5.14
N MET A 71 15.95 -27.10 -6.05
CA MET A 71 14.71 -26.73 -6.74
C MET A 71 15.02 -26.19 -8.15
N LEU A 72 14.10 -26.39 -9.10
CA LEU A 72 14.13 -25.72 -10.41
C LEU A 72 13.01 -24.69 -10.52
N ILE A 73 13.27 -23.64 -11.30
CA ILE A 73 12.24 -22.76 -11.83
C ILE A 73 12.11 -23.06 -13.32
N GLU A 74 10.94 -23.53 -13.74
CA GLU A 74 10.58 -23.72 -15.15
C GLU A 74 10.01 -22.42 -15.71
N LEU A 75 10.55 -21.98 -16.84
CA LEU A 75 10.15 -20.77 -17.56
C LEU A 75 9.71 -21.12 -18.97
N GLN A 76 8.50 -20.72 -19.33
CA GLN A 76 8.02 -20.73 -20.70
C GLN A 76 8.19 -19.33 -21.30
N THR A 77 9.03 -19.19 -22.32
CA THR A 77 9.39 -17.87 -22.84
C THR A 77 9.76 -17.91 -24.33
N ASP A 78 9.63 -16.78 -25.00
CA ASP A 78 10.12 -16.53 -26.36
C ASP A 78 11.40 -15.68 -26.37
N ILE A 79 11.91 -15.31 -25.20
CA ILE A 79 13.12 -14.48 -25.07
C ILE A 79 14.35 -15.26 -25.53
N ASP A 80 15.17 -14.65 -26.37
CA ASP A 80 16.46 -15.17 -26.78
C ASP A 80 17.56 -14.76 -25.81
N PHE A 81 18.01 -15.73 -25.01
CA PHE A 81 19.10 -15.60 -24.05
C PHE A 81 20.45 -15.84 -24.73
N HIS A 82 21.52 -15.35 -24.11
CA HIS A 82 22.86 -15.51 -24.65
C HIS A 82 23.33 -16.96 -24.49
N PRO A 83 23.83 -17.62 -25.55
CA PRO A 83 24.36 -18.98 -25.43
C PRO A 83 25.67 -18.98 -24.65
N THR A 84 25.93 -20.05 -23.90
CA THR A 84 27.22 -20.28 -23.25
C THR A 84 28.15 -21.13 -24.13
N ASN A 85 29.30 -21.53 -23.58
CA ASN A 85 30.18 -22.52 -24.19
C ASN A 85 29.65 -23.97 -24.13
N VAL A 86 28.51 -24.20 -23.48
CA VAL A 86 27.87 -25.52 -23.33
C VAL A 86 26.55 -25.51 -24.08
N ASP A 87 26.34 -26.51 -24.94
CA ASP A 87 25.12 -26.65 -25.73
C ASP A 87 23.88 -26.83 -24.83
N GLY A 88 22.78 -26.18 -25.19
CA GLY A 88 21.55 -26.14 -24.40
C GLY A 88 21.64 -25.39 -23.07
N VAL A 89 22.70 -24.59 -22.85
CA VAL A 89 22.85 -23.72 -21.67
C VAL A 89 23.02 -22.27 -22.10
N TYR A 90 22.19 -21.42 -21.50
CA TYR A 90 22.11 -19.99 -21.76
C TYR A 90 22.37 -19.17 -20.51
N TYR A 91 22.61 -17.87 -20.68
CA TYR A 91 22.74 -16.93 -19.60
C TYR A 91 22.05 -15.59 -19.89
N CYS A 92 21.73 -14.87 -18.81
CA CYS A 92 21.39 -13.44 -18.85
C CYS A 92 22.10 -12.68 -17.73
N ASP A 93 22.41 -11.42 -17.99
CA ASP A 93 23.01 -10.48 -17.04
C ASP A 93 21.99 -9.44 -16.54
N TYR A 94 20.70 -9.77 -16.66
CA TYR A 94 19.57 -8.94 -16.24
C TYR A 94 18.54 -9.73 -15.44
N THR A 95 17.71 -9.02 -14.68
CA THR A 95 16.62 -9.62 -13.89
C THR A 95 15.56 -10.25 -14.79
N ILE A 96 15.24 -11.52 -14.55
CA ILE A 96 14.12 -12.24 -15.14
C ILE A 96 12.91 -12.02 -14.24
N TYR A 97 11.85 -11.43 -14.78
CA TYR A 97 10.56 -11.31 -14.08
C TYR A 97 9.74 -12.56 -14.32
N LEU A 98 9.15 -13.07 -13.24
CA LEU A 98 8.33 -14.25 -13.24
C LEU A 98 6.86 -13.86 -13.34
N ASP A 99 6.03 -14.81 -13.78
CA ASP A 99 4.58 -14.66 -13.73
C ASP A 99 3.90 -16.04 -13.56
N PRO A 100 2.70 -16.12 -12.96
CA PRO A 100 2.04 -17.41 -12.73
C PRO A 100 1.59 -18.14 -14.00
N TRP A 101 1.52 -17.46 -15.14
CA TRP A 101 1.09 -18.07 -16.40
C TRP A 101 2.23 -18.86 -17.03
N ASN A 102 3.45 -18.33 -16.99
CA ASN A 102 4.63 -18.85 -17.69
C ASN A 102 5.70 -19.45 -16.77
N THR A 103 5.55 -19.34 -15.46
CA THR A 103 6.52 -19.86 -14.49
C THR A 103 5.94 -20.98 -13.63
N SER A 104 6.74 -22.02 -13.39
CA SER A 104 6.45 -23.07 -12.40
C SER A 104 7.66 -23.33 -11.51
N PHE A 105 7.42 -23.66 -10.25
CA PHE A 105 8.46 -24.08 -9.29
C PHE A 105 8.42 -25.60 -9.14
N ILE A 106 9.56 -26.23 -9.26
CA ILE A 106 9.67 -27.69 -9.28
C ILE A 106 10.61 -28.14 -8.15
N PHE A 107 10.02 -28.84 -7.19
CA PHE A 107 10.71 -29.52 -6.10
C PHE A 107 10.98 -30.96 -6.50
N PHE A 108 12.07 -31.53 -5.98
CA PHE A 108 12.41 -32.94 -6.20
C PHE A 108 11.89 -33.87 -5.10
N ASP A 109 11.44 -33.30 -3.97
CA ASP A 109 10.98 -34.04 -2.81
C ASP A 109 9.76 -33.34 -2.16
N GLU A 110 8.79 -34.14 -1.72
CA GLU A 110 7.54 -33.65 -1.12
C GLU A 110 7.75 -33.08 0.29
N ASN A 111 8.68 -33.63 1.07
CA ASN A 111 8.99 -33.08 2.39
C ASN A 111 9.66 -31.72 2.24
N ALA A 112 10.58 -31.57 1.28
CA ALA A 112 11.20 -30.29 0.95
C ALA A 112 10.16 -29.24 0.59
N LEU A 113 9.16 -29.60 -0.23
CA LEU A 113 8.04 -28.71 -0.57
C LEU A 113 7.26 -28.30 0.68
N ARG A 114 6.83 -29.29 1.48
CA ARG A 114 6.01 -29.04 2.68
C ARG A 114 6.72 -28.14 3.68
N THR A 115 7.99 -28.41 3.97
CA THR A 115 8.81 -27.61 4.89
C THR A 115 8.97 -26.19 4.36
N THR A 116 9.27 -26.04 3.06
CA THR A 116 9.44 -24.72 2.44
C THR A 116 8.15 -23.89 2.53
N LEU A 117 7.00 -24.46 2.18
CA LEU A 117 5.71 -23.77 2.28
C LEU A 117 5.38 -23.38 3.73
N SER A 118 5.64 -24.27 4.70
CA SER A 118 5.43 -23.95 6.12
C SER A 118 6.31 -22.78 6.59
N MET A 119 7.55 -22.71 6.12
CA MET A 119 8.45 -21.58 6.43
C MET A 119 7.97 -20.29 5.73
N SER A 120 7.48 -20.40 4.49
CA SER A 120 6.91 -19.26 3.75
C SER A 120 5.68 -18.67 4.41
N ASP A 121 4.76 -19.51 4.93
CA ASP A 121 3.54 -19.04 5.60
C ASP A 121 3.84 -18.18 6.84
N SER A 122 4.97 -18.44 7.51
CA SER A 122 5.44 -17.64 8.65
C SER A 122 6.18 -16.36 8.26
N SER A 123 6.50 -16.16 6.98
CA SER A 123 7.30 -15.04 6.49
C SER A 123 6.41 -13.86 6.07
N LEU A 124 6.51 -12.74 6.78
CA LEU A 124 5.81 -11.49 6.47
C LEU A 124 6.15 -10.93 5.08
N GLU A 125 7.32 -11.29 4.53
CA GLU A 125 7.84 -10.75 3.28
C GLU A 125 7.34 -11.52 2.05
N THR A 126 6.81 -12.74 2.22
CA THR A 126 6.49 -13.63 1.11
C THR A 126 5.01 -13.51 0.70
N LYS A 127 4.71 -12.47 -0.07
CA LYS A 127 3.33 -12.06 -0.41
C LYS A 127 2.69 -12.85 -1.55
N LEU A 128 3.49 -13.51 -2.40
CA LEU A 128 3.02 -14.07 -3.68
C LEU A 128 2.92 -15.59 -3.73
N VAL A 129 3.27 -16.33 -2.66
CA VAL A 129 3.19 -17.81 -2.64
C VAL A 129 1.80 -18.30 -3.02
N ASN A 130 0.76 -17.67 -2.49
CA ASN A 130 -0.62 -18.04 -2.78
C ASN A 130 -0.99 -17.86 -4.26
N LEU A 131 -0.41 -16.88 -4.95
CA LEU A 131 -0.63 -16.65 -6.37
C LEU A 131 -0.02 -17.78 -7.21
N TYR A 132 1.11 -18.33 -6.77
CA TYR A 132 1.83 -19.43 -7.45
C TYR A 132 1.44 -20.83 -6.96
N ARG A 133 0.52 -20.98 -6.02
CA ARG A 133 0.19 -22.28 -5.39
C ARG A 133 -0.13 -23.38 -6.42
N LYS A 134 -0.81 -23.05 -7.51
CA LYS A 134 -1.16 -23.99 -8.60
C LYS A 134 -0.02 -24.27 -9.60
N LYS A 135 1.13 -23.63 -9.40
CA LYS A 135 2.32 -23.66 -10.25
C LYS A 135 3.54 -24.20 -9.50
N ILE A 136 3.32 -24.76 -8.31
CA ILE A 136 4.35 -25.43 -7.53
C ILE A 136 4.08 -26.93 -7.64
N PHE A 137 5.09 -27.68 -8.03
CA PHE A 137 4.99 -29.11 -8.29
C PHE A 137 6.16 -29.86 -7.67
N VAL A 138 5.90 -31.12 -7.31
CA VAL A 138 6.96 -32.11 -7.10
C VAL A 138 7.09 -32.91 -8.39
N ARG A 139 8.30 -32.97 -8.95
CA ARG A 139 8.61 -33.82 -10.11
C ARG A 139 9.97 -34.46 -9.90
N ASP A 140 10.03 -35.75 -10.24
CA ASP A 140 11.27 -36.49 -10.29
C ASP A 140 11.84 -36.44 -11.72
N PHE A 141 13.16 -36.28 -11.83
CA PHE A 141 13.87 -36.37 -13.11
C PHE A 141 14.96 -37.43 -12.99
N SER A 142 15.03 -38.32 -13.96
CA SER A 142 16.00 -39.43 -13.97
C SER A 142 17.44 -38.99 -14.23
N ASN A 143 17.63 -37.78 -14.77
CA ASN A 143 18.93 -37.31 -15.23
C ASN A 143 19.59 -36.45 -14.16
N MET A 144 20.64 -36.99 -13.55
CA MET A 144 21.58 -36.22 -12.76
C MET A 144 22.55 -35.50 -13.72
N HIS A 145 22.65 -34.18 -13.61
CA HIS A 145 23.57 -33.43 -14.46
C HIS A 145 24.88 -33.19 -13.70
N PRO A 146 26.03 -33.68 -14.17
CA PRO A 146 27.32 -33.24 -13.61
C PRO A 146 27.47 -31.75 -13.90
N THR A 147 27.76 -30.93 -12.88
CA THR A 147 27.89 -29.47 -13.04
C THR A 147 28.91 -29.16 -14.15
N PRO A 148 28.49 -28.68 -15.33
CA PRO A 148 29.41 -28.48 -16.43
C PRO A 148 30.30 -27.27 -16.15
N GLN A 149 31.53 -27.28 -16.65
CA GLN A 149 32.41 -26.11 -16.55
C GLN A 149 31.94 -25.02 -17.52
N ILE A 150 31.00 -24.21 -17.06
CA ILE A 150 30.49 -23.04 -17.77
C ILE A 150 31.42 -21.86 -17.51
N LYS A 151 31.90 -21.22 -18.59
CA LYS A 151 32.76 -20.03 -18.52
C LYS A 151 32.02 -18.87 -19.15
N VAL A 152 31.57 -17.94 -18.29
CA VAL A 152 30.92 -16.70 -18.70
C VAL A 152 31.60 -15.55 -17.95
N GLU A 153 32.21 -14.64 -18.70
CA GLU A 153 32.83 -13.44 -18.17
C GLU A 153 32.01 -12.23 -18.62
N VAL A 154 31.23 -11.69 -17.69
CA VAL A 154 30.38 -10.52 -17.91
C VAL A 154 30.57 -9.56 -16.75
N GLU A 155 30.78 -8.28 -17.06
CA GLU A 155 30.86 -7.23 -16.06
C GLU A 155 29.50 -7.00 -15.37
N LEU A 156 29.51 -6.40 -14.19
CA LEU A 156 28.29 -6.09 -13.48
C LEU A 156 27.41 -5.11 -14.29
N ASN A 157 26.23 -5.57 -14.70
CA ASN A 157 25.29 -4.75 -15.44
C ASN A 157 24.53 -3.77 -14.53
N THR A 158 25.18 -2.65 -14.19
CA THR A 158 24.65 -1.58 -13.33
C THR A 158 23.40 -0.90 -13.91
N LYS A 159 23.26 -0.88 -15.24
CA LYS A 159 22.06 -0.38 -15.93
C LYS A 159 20.87 -1.27 -15.64
N SER A 160 21.04 -2.59 -15.71
CA SER A 160 19.98 -3.55 -15.40
C SER A 160 19.57 -3.51 -13.93
N ILE A 161 20.51 -3.35 -13.00
CA ILE A 161 20.19 -3.12 -11.58
C ILE A 161 19.31 -1.88 -11.40
N SER A 162 19.68 -0.77 -12.05
CA SER A 162 18.94 0.48 -11.94
C SER A 162 17.55 0.36 -12.56
N TYR A 163 17.43 -0.38 -13.67
CA TYR A 163 16.15 -0.71 -14.29
C TYR A 163 15.27 -1.56 -13.36
N ASP A 164 15.81 -2.57 -12.70
CA ASP A 164 15.09 -3.45 -11.77
C ASP A 164 14.56 -2.70 -10.55
N ILE A 165 15.35 -1.77 -10.00
CA ILE A 165 14.90 -0.85 -8.96
C ILE A 165 13.68 -0.04 -9.40
N THR A 166 13.71 0.50 -10.63
CA THR A 166 12.57 1.24 -11.17
C THR A 166 11.35 0.34 -11.35
N VAL A 167 11.52 -0.87 -11.90
CA VAL A 167 10.41 -1.84 -12.06
C VAL A 167 9.78 -2.15 -10.70
N ASN A 168 10.59 -2.44 -9.68
CA ASN A 168 10.10 -2.74 -8.35
C ASN A 168 9.30 -1.57 -7.75
N LYS A 169 9.78 -0.34 -7.91
CA LYS A 169 9.07 0.86 -7.44
C LYS A 169 7.76 1.09 -8.19
N MET A 170 7.71 0.83 -9.50
CA MET A 170 6.48 0.90 -10.28
C MET A 170 5.48 -0.20 -9.90
N LYS A 171 5.95 -1.43 -9.62
CA LYS A 171 5.10 -2.47 -9.02
C LYS A 171 4.53 -1.99 -7.68
N GLY A 172 5.36 -1.38 -6.83
CA GLY A 172 4.96 -0.79 -5.56
C GLY A 172 3.89 0.30 -5.71
N LEU A 173 4.03 1.20 -6.69
CA LEU A 173 3.03 2.21 -7.03
C LEU A 173 1.69 1.56 -7.39
N LEU A 174 1.70 0.56 -8.27
CA LEU A 174 0.48 -0.13 -8.69
C LEU A 174 -0.18 -0.85 -7.52
N TYR A 175 0.59 -1.60 -6.72
CA TYR A 175 0.05 -2.27 -5.53
C TYR A 175 -0.54 -1.27 -4.54
N GLY A 176 0.17 -0.18 -4.24
CA GLY A 176 -0.33 0.87 -3.34
C GLY A 176 -1.60 1.53 -3.87
N TYR A 177 -1.68 1.78 -5.18
CA TYR A 177 -2.87 2.37 -5.81
C TYR A 177 -4.08 1.44 -5.75
N TYR A 178 -3.93 0.16 -6.12
CA TYR A 178 -5.04 -0.80 -6.10
C TYR A 178 -5.48 -1.17 -4.68
N ILE A 179 -4.55 -1.33 -3.74
CA ILE A 179 -4.88 -1.56 -2.33
C ILE A 179 -5.56 -0.32 -1.76
N GLY A 180 -5.01 0.88 -2.00
CA GLY A 180 -5.59 2.13 -1.54
C GLY A 180 -7.00 2.35 -2.09
N ALA A 181 -7.27 1.94 -3.32
CA ALA A 181 -8.63 1.98 -3.87
C ALA A 181 -9.56 0.93 -3.27
N LEU A 182 -9.07 -0.29 -3.05
CA LEU A 182 -9.83 -1.37 -2.41
C LEU A 182 -10.27 -0.97 -0.99
N LEU A 183 -9.37 -0.32 -0.26
CA LEU A 183 -9.58 0.20 1.10
C LEU A 183 -10.17 1.61 1.12
N SER A 184 -10.33 2.25 -0.04
CA SER A 184 -10.83 3.62 -0.09
C SER A 184 -12.25 3.66 0.43
N THR A 185 -12.47 4.59 1.36
CA THR A 185 -13.75 4.76 2.02
C THR A 185 -14.35 6.11 1.60
N SER A 186 -15.67 6.26 1.67
CA SER A 186 -16.34 7.47 1.21
C SER A 186 -15.96 8.70 2.07
N LYS A 187 -15.97 9.90 1.47
CA LYS A 187 -15.75 11.16 2.21
C LYS A 187 -16.71 11.32 3.38
N GLU A 188 -17.95 10.89 3.18
CA GLU A 188 -19.00 10.88 4.22
C GLU A 188 -18.58 10.06 5.43
N TRP A 189 -18.02 8.87 5.21
CA TRP A 189 -17.56 8.01 6.29
C TRP A 189 -16.38 8.61 7.06
N VAL A 190 -15.38 9.17 6.35
CA VAL A 190 -14.22 9.82 7.00
C VAL A 190 -14.69 10.98 7.87
N ARG A 191 -15.67 11.77 7.39
CA ARG A 191 -16.29 12.83 8.17
C ARG A 191 -16.98 12.27 9.42
N ARG A 192 -17.80 11.23 9.30
CA ARG A 192 -18.49 10.61 10.45
C ARG A 192 -17.51 10.10 11.50
N TYR A 193 -16.45 9.42 11.07
CA TYR A 193 -15.42 8.92 11.98
C TYR A 193 -14.72 10.08 12.73
N SER A 194 -14.42 11.18 12.03
CA SER A 194 -13.84 12.37 12.65
C SER A 194 -14.79 12.99 13.69
N ILE A 195 -16.08 13.10 13.37
CA ILE A 195 -17.09 13.60 14.32
C ILE A 195 -17.18 12.70 15.55
N LEU A 196 -17.21 11.37 15.38
CA LEU A 196 -17.25 10.44 16.52
C LEU A 196 -15.98 10.52 17.39
N SER A 197 -14.81 10.64 16.77
CA SER A 197 -13.53 10.81 17.49
C SER A 197 -13.54 12.10 18.31
N GLU A 198 -14.04 13.19 17.74
CA GLU A 198 -14.15 14.47 18.43
C GLU A 198 -15.18 14.44 19.56
N ILE A 199 -16.30 13.72 19.38
CA ILE A 199 -17.27 13.45 20.44
C ILE A 199 -16.61 12.66 21.58
N LYS A 200 -15.83 11.62 21.27
CA LYS A 200 -15.11 10.81 22.26
C LYS A 200 -14.10 11.62 23.07
N ASP A 201 -13.36 12.50 22.41
CA ASP A 201 -12.42 13.41 23.06
C ASP A 201 -13.14 14.39 23.98
N LEU A 202 -14.29 14.93 23.54
CA LEU A 202 -15.14 15.77 24.39
C LEU A 202 -15.69 14.99 25.59
N PHE A 203 -16.18 13.76 25.41
CA PHE A 203 -16.67 12.91 26.50
C PHE A 203 -15.56 12.67 27.52
N SER A 204 -14.37 12.31 27.05
CA SER A 204 -13.20 12.09 27.90
C SER A 204 -12.80 13.36 28.65
N SER A 205 -12.81 14.51 27.96
CA SER A 205 -12.52 15.81 28.56
C SER A 205 -13.51 16.17 29.66
N ILE A 206 -14.82 16.04 29.43
CA ILE A 206 -15.86 16.35 30.42
C ILE A 206 -15.82 15.36 31.58
N ALA A 207 -15.67 14.07 31.31
CA ALA A 207 -15.59 13.04 32.35
C ALA A 207 -14.36 13.23 33.26
N SER A 208 -13.29 13.83 32.73
CA SER A 208 -12.05 14.13 33.45
C SER A 208 -12.04 15.48 34.18
N SER A 209 -13.04 16.35 33.97
CA SER A 209 -13.11 17.65 34.66
C SER A 209 -13.53 17.48 36.13
N GLU A 210 -13.06 18.39 37.00
CA GLU A 210 -13.36 18.35 38.44
C GLU A 210 -14.86 18.46 38.74
N ASP A 211 -15.58 19.27 37.98
CA ASP A 211 -17.01 19.50 38.11
C ASP A 211 -17.87 18.51 37.30
N LYS A 212 -17.25 17.74 36.38
CA LYS A 212 -17.92 16.91 35.37
C LYS A 212 -19.00 17.64 34.59
N MET A 213 -18.90 18.97 34.50
CA MET A 213 -19.89 19.83 33.85
C MET A 213 -19.33 20.33 32.52
N PRO A 214 -20.08 20.16 31.42
CA PRO A 214 -19.67 20.72 30.14
C PRO A 214 -19.79 22.24 30.17
N THR A 215 -18.77 22.93 29.65
CA THR A 215 -18.89 24.36 29.33
C THR A 215 -19.97 24.59 28.28
N MET A 216 -20.54 25.80 28.23
CA MET A 216 -21.55 26.14 27.21
C MET A 216 -21.03 25.95 25.78
N ALA A 217 -19.74 26.20 25.55
CA ALA A 217 -19.09 25.95 24.26
C ALA A 217 -19.03 24.46 23.90
N GLN A 218 -18.64 23.60 24.85
CA GLN A 218 -18.62 22.14 24.66
C GLN A 218 -20.02 21.59 24.42
N LYS A 219 -21.03 22.07 25.16
CA LYS A 219 -22.42 21.68 25.00
C LYS A 219 -22.94 22.00 23.60
N THR A 220 -22.83 23.25 23.16
CA THR A 220 -23.27 23.68 21.82
C THR A 220 -22.56 22.89 20.72
N LYS A 221 -21.25 22.64 20.88
CA LYS A 221 -20.46 21.88 19.92
C LYS A 221 -20.90 20.42 19.84
N LEU A 222 -21.16 19.78 20.98
CA LEU A 222 -21.61 18.39 21.06
C LEU A 222 -23.02 18.23 20.46
N GLU A 223 -23.93 19.15 20.76
CA GLU A 223 -25.29 19.17 20.19
C GLU A 223 -25.24 19.26 18.66
N ALA A 224 -24.39 20.13 18.10
CA ALA A 224 -24.19 20.26 16.66
C ALA A 224 -23.62 18.98 16.03
N MET A 225 -22.64 18.34 16.67
CA MET A 225 -22.03 17.11 16.16
C MET A 225 -22.98 15.90 16.17
N ILE A 226 -23.75 15.73 17.24
CA ILE A 226 -24.77 14.67 17.31
C ILE A 226 -25.86 14.90 16.26
N TYR A 227 -26.25 16.16 16.04
CA TYR A 227 -27.20 16.52 14.99
C TYR A 227 -26.69 16.15 13.59
N ASP A 228 -25.42 16.46 13.29
CA ASP A 228 -24.80 16.10 12.02
C ASP A 228 -24.86 14.58 11.75
N ILE A 229 -24.59 13.76 12.76
CA ILE A 229 -24.72 12.29 12.67
C ILE A 229 -26.17 11.87 12.43
N GLN A 230 -27.12 12.45 13.17
CA GLN A 230 -28.54 12.12 13.09
C GLN A 230 -29.14 12.44 11.71
N LYS A 231 -28.76 13.57 11.09
CA LYS A 231 -29.29 14.00 9.79
C LYS A 231 -29.13 12.94 8.70
N GLU A 232 -28.10 12.10 8.82
CA GLU A 232 -27.78 11.09 7.84
C GLU A 232 -28.51 9.74 8.09
N SER A 233 -29.37 9.68 9.12
CA SER A 233 -30.29 8.55 9.33
C SER A 233 -31.35 8.50 8.22
N PRO A 234 -31.58 7.35 7.55
CA PRO A 234 -32.61 7.21 6.53
C PRO A 234 -34.02 7.59 7.01
N ALA A 235 -34.32 7.36 8.29
CA ALA A 235 -35.58 7.74 8.91
C ALA A 235 -35.74 9.28 8.97
N LEU A 236 -34.66 10.00 9.28
CA LEU A 236 -34.65 11.46 9.34
C LEU A 236 -34.55 12.11 7.96
N ALA A 237 -33.75 11.56 7.04
CA ALA A 237 -33.71 12.01 5.64
C ALA A 237 -35.08 11.84 4.94
N GLY A 238 -35.80 10.77 5.27
CA GLY A 238 -37.18 10.57 4.85
C GLY A 238 -38.11 11.65 5.39
N LEU A 239 -38.02 11.97 6.69
CA LEU A 239 -38.83 13.01 7.34
C LEU A 239 -38.52 14.41 6.83
N ASP A 240 -37.24 14.75 6.62
CA ASP A 240 -36.78 16.05 6.12
C ASP A 240 -37.38 16.38 4.74
N LYS A 241 -37.60 15.35 3.90
CA LYS A 241 -38.26 15.49 2.59
C LYS A 241 -39.74 15.88 2.68
N TYR A 242 -40.40 15.62 3.81
CA TYR A 242 -41.81 15.95 4.06
C TYR A 242 -41.99 17.12 5.03
N CYS A 243 -40.92 17.55 5.71
CA CYS A 243 -40.90 18.80 6.47
C CYS A 243 -40.97 19.97 5.48
N ARG A 244 -41.96 20.85 5.65
CA ARG A 244 -41.99 22.13 4.93
C ARG A 244 -40.87 23.03 5.46
N SER A 245 -40.37 23.96 4.63
CA SER A 245 -39.22 24.85 4.93
C SER A 245 -39.34 25.68 6.22
N ASP A 246 -40.54 25.77 6.78
CA ASP A 246 -40.93 26.47 7.99
C ASP A 246 -40.91 25.59 9.27
N ILE A 247 -40.73 24.27 9.14
CA ILE A 247 -40.65 23.35 10.28
C ILE A 247 -39.20 22.88 10.47
N ASN A 248 -38.56 23.39 11.52
CA ASN A 248 -37.25 22.92 11.95
C ASN A 248 -37.38 21.46 12.44
N LEU A 249 -36.58 20.55 11.87
CA LEU A 249 -36.52 19.13 12.22
C LEU A 249 -36.38 18.91 13.74
N ASN A 250 -35.66 19.79 14.44
CA ASN A 250 -35.50 19.73 15.90
C ASN A 250 -36.82 19.95 16.64
N GLN A 251 -37.62 20.94 16.22
CA GLN A 251 -38.94 21.19 16.83
C GLN A 251 -39.91 20.04 16.58
N LEU A 252 -39.78 19.36 15.44
CA LEU A 252 -40.57 18.17 15.15
C LEU A 252 -40.16 17.00 16.04
N ILE A 253 -38.85 16.73 16.15
CA ILE A 253 -38.31 15.67 17.03
C ILE A 253 -38.72 15.91 18.49
N ASP A 254 -38.61 17.14 18.99
CA ASP A 254 -38.98 17.49 20.36
C ASP A 254 -40.49 17.31 20.62
N LYS A 255 -41.33 17.71 19.65
CA LYS A 255 -42.78 17.46 19.74
C LYS A 255 -43.12 15.97 19.71
N LEU A 256 -42.43 15.18 18.90
CA LEU A 256 -42.65 13.73 18.84
C LEU A 256 -42.27 13.08 20.19
N LYS A 257 -41.10 13.43 20.75
CA LYS A 257 -40.68 12.98 22.08
C LYS A 257 -41.69 13.38 23.16
N GLY A 258 -42.16 14.63 23.15
CA GLY A 258 -43.16 15.13 24.10
C GLY A 258 -44.51 14.42 24.03
N ASN A 259 -44.83 13.76 22.91
CA ASN A 259 -46.03 12.93 22.73
C ASN A 259 -45.77 11.43 22.94
N GLY A 260 -44.64 11.05 23.53
CA GLY A 260 -44.31 9.67 23.86
C GLY A 260 -43.84 8.82 22.68
N TRP A 261 -43.53 9.43 21.53
CA TRP A 261 -42.90 8.69 20.43
C TRP A 261 -41.43 8.42 20.74
N THR A 262 -41.06 7.14 20.78
CA THR A 262 -39.67 6.68 20.80
C THR A 262 -39.29 6.15 19.43
N CYS A 263 -38.34 6.79 18.75
CA CYS A 263 -37.74 6.26 17.54
C CYS A 263 -36.40 5.64 17.91
N ALA A 264 -36.20 4.36 17.59
CA ALA A 264 -34.95 3.65 17.86
C ALA A 264 -33.74 4.29 17.14
N ASP A 265 -33.99 5.04 16.06
CA ASP A 265 -32.96 5.71 15.26
C ASP A 265 -32.70 7.17 15.68
N LEU A 266 -33.42 7.70 16.68
CA LEU A 266 -33.21 9.06 17.19
C LEU A 266 -32.31 9.03 18.42
N VAL A 267 -31.14 9.66 18.32
CA VAL A 267 -30.24 9.83 19.46
C VAL A 267 -30.88 10.71 20.54
N ASP A 268 -30.93 10.21 21.76
CA ASP A 268 -31.41 10.97 22.92
C ASP A 268 -30.27 11.82 23.49
N GLN A 269 -30.13 13.04 22.96
CA GLN A 269 -29.08 13.99 23.35
C GLN A 269 -29.11 14.30 24.85
N THR A 270 -30.29 14.48 25.44
CA THR A 270 -30.44 14.75 26.88
C THR A 270 -29.86 13.60 27.70
N ARG A 271 -30.18 12.36 27.32
CA ARG A 271 -29.67 11.17 28.00
C ARG A 271 -28.15 10.97 27.80
N ILE A 272 -27.59 11.34 26.65
CA ILE A 272 -26.13 11.35 26.44
C ILE A 272 -25.48 12.35 27.39
N MET A 273 -26.00 13.57 27.48
CA MET A 273 -25.47 14.61 28.38
C MET A 273 -25.55 14.19 29.84
N ASP A 274 -26.70 13.69 30.27
CA ASP A 274 -26.96 13.20 31.62
C ASP A 274 -26.00 12.06 32.01
N SER A 275 -25.73 11.15 31.07
CA SER A 275 -24.78 10.06 31.25
C SER A 275 -23.35 10.57 31.49
N ILE A 276 -22.88 11.50 30.67
CA ILE A 276 -21.52 12.07 30.78
C ILE A 276 -21.34 12.87 32.08
N MET A 277 -22.39 13.56 32.53
CA MET A 277 -22.39 14.32 33.80
C MET A 277 -22.41 13.40 35.04
N GLY A 278 -22.41 12.07 34.87
CA GLY A 278 -22.14 11.12 35.94
C GLY A 278 -23.36 10.38 36.49
N ILE A 279 -24.53 10.47 35.85
CA ILE A 279 -25.73 9.73 36.29
C ILE A 279 -25.53 8.21 36.22
N ASP A 280 -24.72 7.73 35.26
CA ASP A 280 -24.37 6.32 35.09
C ASP A 280 -22.86 6.11 34.82
N ASN A 281 -22.01 7.02 35.33
CA ASN A 281 -20.57 7.07 35.04
C ASN A 281 -20.21 7.15 33.54
N GLY A 282 -21.11 7.66 32.70
CA GLY A 282 -20.88 7.79 31.26
C GLY A 282 -21.18 6.53 30.45
N GLN A 283 -21.66 5.46 31.09
CA GLN A 283 -21.84 4.15 30.45
C GLN A 283 -22.72 4.25 29.19
N TYR A 284 -23.89 4.88 29.30
CA TYR A 284 -24.79 5.02 28.15
C TYR A 284 -24.17 5.80 26.99
N ALA A 285 -23.45 6.88 27.28
CA ALA A 285 -22.80 7.71 26.27
C ALA A 285 -21.67 6.95 25.55
N PHE A 286 -20.81 6.24 26.28
CA PHE A 286 -19.75 5.43 25.69
C PHE A 286 -20.29 4.20 24.94
N ASP A 287 -21.33 3.53 25.46
CA ASP A 287 -21.99 2.42 24.76
C ASP A 287 -22.66 2.89 23.46
N TRP A 288 -23.24 4.09 23.45
CA TRP A 288 -23.80 4.67 22.22
C TRP A 288 -22.69 4.95 21.21
N LEU A 289 -21.58 5.55 21.64
CA LEU A 289 -20.44 5.85 20.79
C LEU A 289 -19.85 4.57 20.17
N GLU A 290 -19.65 3.52 20.98
CA GLU A 290 -19.15 2.23 20.50
C GLU A 290 -20.12 1.58 19.48
N ARG A 291 -21.43 1.67 19.71
CA ARG A 291 -22.42 1.19 18.72
C ARG A 291 -22.35 1.94 17.41
N GLU A 292 -22.18 3.26 17.43
CA GLU A 292 -22.04 4.06 16.21
C GLU A 292 -20.71 3.76 15.49
N GLU A 293 -19.60 3.59 16.23
CA GLU A 293 -18.32 3.13 15.67
C GLU A 293 -18.46 1.75 15.01
N GLN A 294 -19.12 0.79 15.66
CA GLN A 294 -19.37 -0.55 15.11
C GLN A 294 -20.23 -0.51 13.84
N LYS A 295 -21.27 0.34 13.79
CA LYS A 295 -22.09 0.54 12.60
C LYS A 295 -21.25 1.05 11.43
N LEU A 296 -20.34 1.99 11.69
CA LEU A 296 -19.42 2.51 10.68
C LEU A 296 -18.45 1.44 10.17
N CYS A 297 -17.89 0.60 11.04
CA CYS A 297 -17.02 -0.51 10.63
C CYS A 297 -17.75 -1.51 9.72
N VAL A 298 -18.98 -1.88 10.07
CA VAL A 298 -19.80 -2.79 9.25
C VAL A 298 -20.17 -2.16 7.90
N GLN A 299 -20.39 -0.84 7.84
CA GLN A 299 -20.69 -0.13 6.59
C GLN A 299 -19.45 0.08 5.70
N ALA A 300 -18.27 0.32 6.28
CA ALA A 300 -17.02 0.42 5.53
C ALA A 300 -16.71 -0.87 4.74
N GLN A 301 -17.09 -2.02 5.28
CA GLN A 301 -16.88 -3.33 4.65
C GLN A 301 -17.86 -3.62 3.49
N LYS A 302 -18.90 -2.81 3.27
CA LYS A 302 -20.04 -3.23 2.43
C LYS A 302 -19.85 -3.16 0.92
N THR A 303 -18.85 -2.46 0.38
CA THR A 303 -18.43 -2.69 -1.02
C THR A 303 -17.07 -2.04 -1.30
N PRO A 304 -15.97 -2.81 -1.40
CA PRO A 304 -14.70 -2.24 -1.81
C PRO A 304 -14.80 -1.72 -3.25
N LYS A 305 -14.16 -0.57 -3.54
CA LYS A 305 -14.09 -0.05 -4.91
C LYS A 305 -13.10 -0.91 -5.71
N LEU A 306 -13.62 -1.82 -6.51
CA LEU A 306 -12.81 -2.60 -7.46
C LEU A 306 -12.47 -1.73 -8.67
N ILE A 307 -11.20 -1.32 -8.78
CA ILE A 307 -10.71 -0.63 -9.98
C ILE A 307 -10.59 -1.64 -11.12
N SER A 308 -11.19 -1.31 -12.26
CA SER A 308 -11.04 -2.07 -13.49
C SER A 308 -9.86 -1.53 -14.30
N VAL A 309 -8.97 -2.42 -14.74
CA VAL A 309 -7.86 -2.08 -15.64
C VAL A 309 -8.37 -1.44 -16.94
N LYS A 310 -9.58 -1.80 -17.39
CA LYS A 310 -10.20 -1.25 -18.61
C LYS A 310 -10.53 0.24 -18.53
N ASN A 311 -10.60 0.80 -17.33
CA ASN A 311 -10.89 2.22 -17.14
C ASN A 311 -9.65 3.10 -17.38
N GLU A 312 -8.46 2.49 -17.46
CA GLU A 312 -7.18 3.18 -17.62
C GLU A 312 -6.98 4.32 -16.60
N GLU A 313 -7.41 4.09 -15.35
CA GLU A 313 -7.29 5.09 -14.27
C GLU A 313 -5.82 5.38 -13.94
N ILE A 314 -4.95 4.37 -14.06
CA ILE A 314 -3.51 4.50 -13.96
C ILE A 314 -2.86 3.70 -15.10
N VAL A 315 -1.92 4.31 -15.82
CA VAL A 315 -1.16 3.64 -16.89
C VAL A 315 0.32 3.82 -16.63
N VAL A 316 0.99 2.70 -16.39
CA VAL A 316 2.44 2.59 -16.33
C VAL A 316 2.90 1.81 -17.54
N ALA A 317 3.83 2.38 -18.30
CA ALA A 317 4.46 1.75 -19.45
C ALA A 317 5.93 2.16 -19.47
N ASN A 318 6.81 1.28 -19.97
CA ASN A 318 8.26 1.54 -20.02
C ASN A 318 8.85 2.03 -18.69
N ASN A 319 8.31 1.52 -17.57
CA ASN A 319 8.67 1.90 -16.20
C ASN A 319 8.47 3.38 -15.87
N GLN A 320 7.49 4.00 -16.51
CA GLN A 320 7.09 5.38 -16.27
C GLN A 320 5.58 5.46 -16.12
N LEU A 321 5.13 6.32 -15.21
CA LEU A 321 3.74 6.74 -15.11
C LEU A 321 3.42 7.66 -16.30
N HIS A 322 2.53 7.21 -17.17
CA HIS A 322 2.10 7.96 -18.35
C HIS A 322 0.76 8.68 -18.12
N LYS A 323 -0.14 8.08 -17.35
CA LYS A 323 -1.50 8.58 -17.15
C LYS A 323 -1.98 8.28 -15.74
N LEU A 324 -2.63 9.26 -15.13
CA LEU A 324 -3.40 9.09 -13.91
C LEU A 324 -4.71 9.87 -14.06
N LYS A 325 -5.79 9.16 -14.37
CA LYS A 325 -7.11 9.79 -14.53
C LYS A 325 -7.74 9.97 -13.15
N ASN A 326 -7.82 11.21 -12.70
CA ASN A 326 -8.49 11.56 -11.45
C ASN A 326 -9.31 12.84 -11.63
N SER A 327 -10.60 12.78 -11.33
CA SER A 327 -11.53 13.92 -11.43
C SER A 327 -11.18 15.09 -10.49
N TYR A 328 -10.31 14.85 -9.50
CA TYR A 328 -9.93 15.84 -8.50
C TYR A 328 -8.57 16.51 -8.75
N LEU A 329 -7.84 16.11 -9.80
CA LEU A 329 -6.54 16.70 -10.13
C LEU A 329 -6.67 17.72 -11.26
N LYS A 330 -6.06 18.89 -11.09
CA LYS A 330 -5.86 19.85 -12.19
C LYS A 330 -4.77 19.31 -13.13
N GLU A 331 -4.68 19.85 -14.36
CA GLU A 331 -3.65 19.43 -15.34
C GLU A 331 -2.22 19.62 -14.79
N GLU A 332 -1.97 20.72 -14.09
CA GLU A 332 -0.68 21.00 -13.43
C GLU A 332 -0.37 20.00 -12.30
N ASP A 333 -1.39 19.51 -11.61
CA ASP A 333 -1.24 18.50 -10.55
C ASP A 333 -0.85 17.14 -11.12
N GLU A 334 -1.48 16.75 -12.22
CA GLU A 334 -1.14 15.51 -12.93
C GLU A 334 0.30 15.58 -13.47
N ALA A 335 0.70 16.72 -14.03
CA ALA A 335 2.06 16.95 -14.51
C ALA A 335 3.08 16.84 -13.36
N LEU A 336 2.81 17.50 -12.22
CA LEU A 336 3.68 17.39 -11.05
C LEU A 336 3.74 15.95 -10.54
N LEU A 337 2.62 15.25 -10.40
CA LEU A 337 2.59 13.85 -9.98
C LEU A 337 3.43 12.93 -10.87
N LYS A 338 3.41 13.14 -12.19
CA LYS A 338 4.28 12.39 -13.10
C LYS A 338 5.76 12.65 -12.81
N ILE A 339 6.16 13.89 -12.57
CA ILE A 339 7.53 14.23 -12.20
C ILE A 339 7.90 13.60 -10.86
N LEU A 340 7.01 13.70 -9.87
CA LEU A 340 7.20 13.09 -8.54
C LEU A 340 7.48 11.60 -8.65
N VAL A 341 6.64 10.87 -9.39
CA VAL A 341 6.77 9.42 -9.55
C VAL A 341 8.00 9.07 -10.39
N ASN A 342 8.14 9.66 -11.58
CA ASN A 342 9.12 9.23 -12.57
C ASN A 342 10.55 9.70 -12.27
N GLU A 343 10.72 10.79 -11.51
CA GLU A 343 12.05 11.36 -11.23
C GLU A 343 12.43 11.25 -9.75
N ILE A 344 11.51 11.58 -8.84
CA ILE A 344 11.84 11.72 -7.42
C ILE A 344 11.70 10.38 -6.69
N PHE A 345 10.52 9.78 -6.70
CA PHE A 345 10.25 8.56 -5.93
C PHE A 345 10.93 7.32 -6.51
N VAL A 346 11.23 7.31 -7.81
CA VAL A 346 12.07 6.27 -8.46
C VAL A 346 13.54 6.34 -7.99
N SER A 347 14.06 7.51 -7.62
CA SER A 347 15.46 7.68 -7.22
C SER A 347 15.88 6.78 -6.05
N LYS A 348 17.10 6.21 -6.10
CA LYS A 348 17.64 5.33 -5.04
C LYS A 348 17.70 6.01 -3.66
N ASN A 349 17.72 7.34 -3.62
CA ASN A 349 17.69 8.11 -2.38
C ASN A 349 16.42 7.85 -1.57
N TYR A 350 15.34 7.46 -2.25
CA TYR A 350 14.07 7.13 -1.61
C TYR A 350 13.97 5.62 -1.30
N ASN A 351 14.24 5.27 -0.05
CA ASN A 351 14.24 3.90 0.49
C ASN A 351 13.06 3.60 1.44
N GLY A 352 12.06 4.49 1.49
CA GLY A 352 10.87 4.36 2.35
C GLY A 352 10.99 4.99 3.75
N LYS A 353 12.17 5.47 4.18
CA LYS A 353 12.35 6.16 5.48
C LYS A 353 12.29 7.68 5.35
N ILE A 354 11.16 8.19 4.87
CA ILE A 354 10.95 9.61 4.51
C ILE A 354 11.36 10.57 5.62
N SER A 355 11.15 10.23 6.90
CA SER A 355 11.42 11.16 8.02
C SER A 355 12.85 11.69 8.06
N THR A 356 13.85 10.92 7.60
CA THR A 356 15.26 11.33 7.69
C THR A 356 15.66 12.35 6.62
N PHE A 357 14.84 12.53 5.58
CA PHE A 357 15.15 13.42 4.45
C PHE A 357 13.93 14.20 3.93
N LYS A 358 12.84 14.27 4.70
CA LYS A 358 11.59 14.98 4.35
C LYS A 358 11.79 16.44 3.92
N ALA A 359 12.75 17.15 4.53
CA ALA A 359 13.07 18.54 4.17
C ALA A 359 13.70 18.63 2.77
N GLU A 360 14.68 17.78 2.48
CA GLU A 360 15.34 17.69 1.18
C GLU A 360 14.36 17.29 0.06
N ILE A 361 13.48 16.32 0.33
CA ILE A 361 12.42 15.96 -0.61
C ILE A 361 11.50 17.15 -0.86
N SER A 362 11.04 17.84 0.20
CA SER A 362 10.14 18.99 0.04
C SER A 362 10.76 20.10 -0.83
N ASP A 363 12.07 20.33 -0.71
CA ASP A 363 12.81 21.29 -1.53
C ASP A 363 12.91 20.82 -2.98
N THR A 364 13.23 19.53 -3.18
CA THR A 364 13.35 18.93 -4.51
C THR A 364 12.02 18.97 -5.26
N ILE A 365 10.91 18.65 -4.58
CA ILE A 365 9.56 18.73 -5.14
C ILE A 365 9.26 20.17 -5.58
N THR A 366 9.55 21.14 -4.72
CA THR A 366 9.28 22.56 -4.98
C THR A 366 10.13 23.07 -6.15
N GLN A 367 11.39 22.66 -6.22
CA GLN A 367 12.26 23.01 -7.33
C GLN A 367 11.76 22.41 -8.66
N ARG A 368 11.34 21.15 -8.67
CA ARG A 368 10.79 20.51 -9.86
C ARG A 368 9.46 21.10 -10.30
N ALA A 369 8.60 21.48 -9.36
CA ALA A 369 7.37 22.21 -9.67
C ALA A 369 7.67 23.60 -10.29
N LYS A 370 8.69 24.30 -9.78
CA LYS A 370 9.16 25.56 -10.36
C LYS A 370 9.68 25.37 -11.79
N ASP A 371 10.51 24.36 -12.03
CA ASP A 371 11.05 24.06 -13.36
C ASP A 371 9.93 23.72 -14.36
N MET A 372 8.92 22.95 -13.90
CA MET A 372 7.73 22.59 -14.68
C MET A 372 6.88 23.82 -15.07
N LEU A 373 6.66 24.75 -14.13
CA LEU A 373 5.79 25.92 -14.37
C LEU A 373 6.52 27.08 -15.06
N GLY A 374 7.85 27.14 -15.00
CA GLY A 374 8.65 28.20 -15.59
C GLY A 374 8.20 29.59 -15.12
N GLU A 375 7.87 30.47 -16.06
CA GLU A 375 7.39 31.83 -15.77
C GLU A 375 6.10 31.86 -14.94
N LYS A 376 5.22 30.85 -15.08
CA LYS A 376 3.96 30.78 -14.32
C LYS A 376 4.19 30.50 -12.83
N TRP A 377 5.39 30.08 -12.43
CA TRP A 377 5.71 29.77 -11.04
C TRP A 377 5.44 30.94 -10.10
N ALA A 378 5.79 32.16 -10.51
CA ALA A 378 5.81 33.34 -9.66
C ALA A 378 4.47 33.62 -8.99
N ASP A 379 3.38 33.47 -9.75
CA ASP A 379 2.01 33.77 -9.36
C ASP A 379 1.14 32.52 -9.14
N SER A 380 1.75 31.34 -9.15
CA SER A 380 1.01 30.07 -9.01
C SER A 380 0.53 29.83 -7.57
N GLU A 381 -0.70 29.33 -7.45
CA GLU A 381 -1.24 28.77 -6.20
C GLU A 381 -0.36 27.62 -5.68
N LEU A 382 0.17 26.80 -6.60
CA LEU A 382 1.05 25.67 -6.30
C LEU A 382 2.32 26.10 -5.57
N LYS A 383 2.93 27.23 -5.95
CA LYS A 383 4.07 27.81 -5.23
C LYS A 383 3.73 28.14 -3.79
N GLN A 384 2.58 28.78 -3.56
CA GLN A 384 2.16 29.15 -2.21
C GLN A 384 1.99 27.90 -1.35
N GLN A 385 1.24 26.91 -1.85
CA GLN A 385 0.96 25.67 -1.14
C GLN A 385 2.22 24.82 -0.88
N LEU A 386 3.11 24.67 -1.87
CA LEU A 386 4.35 23.91 -1.69
C LEU A 386 5.30 24.57 -0.68
N ASN A 387 5.34 25.91 -0.62
CA ASN A 387 6.09 26.60 0.44
C ASN A 387 5.49 26.35 1.82
N GLN A 388 4.16 26.29 1.95
CA GLN A 388 3.51 25.92 3.21
C GLN A 388 3.85 24.48 3.62
N VAL A 389 3.88 23.53 2.67
CA VAL A 389 4.34 22.16 2.93
C VAL A 389 5.79 22.15 3.44
N ARG A 390 6.68 22.95 2.84
CA ARG A 390 8.08 23.09 3.28
C ARG A 390 8.19 23.61 4.71
N HIS A 391 7.38 24.58 5.10
CA HIS A 391 7.31 25.08 6.48
C HIS A 391 6.79 23.99 7.43
N TYR A 392 5.69 23.33 7.06
CA TYR A 392 5.05 22.28 7.85
C TYR A 392 6.00 21.12 8.16
N VAL A 393 6.70 20.56 7.15
CA VAL A 393 7.59 19.41 7.36
C VAL A 393 8.79 19.74 8.25
N ARG A 394 9.13 21.03 8.38
CA ARG A 394 10.18 21.58 9.26
C ARG A 394 9.68 21.94 10.67
N GLY A 395 8.40 21.70 10.97
CA GLY A 395 7.80 22.03 12.26
C GLY A 395 7.54 23.53 12.46
N GLN A 396 7.47 24.29 11.37
CA GLN A 396 7.11 25.70 11.39
C GLN A 396 5.59 25.85 11.24
N GLU A 397 5.06 26.97 11.72
CA GLU A 397 3.65 27.31 11.52
C GLU A 397 3.36 27.38 10.02
N ALA A 398 2.35 26.63 9.58
CA ALA A 398 1.99 26.49 8.19
C ALA A 398 0.48 26.36 8.07
N SER A 399 -0.07 27.04 7.08
CA SER A 399 -1.50 26.99 6.75
C SER A 399 -1.60 26.59 5.28
N PHE A 400 -1.95 25.33 5.03
CA PHE A 400 -2.23 24.83 3.69
C PHE A 400 -3.67 24.36 3.59
N ASP A 401 -4.19 24.40 2.37
CA ASP A 401 -5.56 23.97 2.10
C ASP A 401 -5.63 22.44 2.10
N TRP A 402 -6.28 21.86 3.12
CA TRP A 402 -6.49 20.42 3.22
C TRP A 402 -7.48 19.87 2.18
N ASP A 403 -8.29 20.73 1.56
CA ASP A 403 -9.14 20.35 0.43
C ASP A 403 -8.34 20.26 -0.88
N TYR A 404 -7.14 20.84 -0.94
CA TYR A 404 -6.21 20.64 -2.03
C TYR A 404 -5.56 19.25 -1.94
N MET A 405 -6.22 18.26 -2.54
CA MET A 405 -5.89 16.83 -2.40
C MET A 405 -4.41 16.49 -2.66
N LEU A 406 -3.77 17.03 -3.70
CA LEU A 406 -2.35 16.76 -3.97
C LEU A 406 -1.46 17.26 -2.82
N ILE A 407 -1.68 18.49 -2.38
CA ILE A 407 -0.92 19.15 -1.32
C ILE A 407 -1.13 18.43 0.03
N ALA A 408 -2.39 18.13 0.36
CA ALA A 408 -2.74 17.35 1.55
C ALA A 408 -2.05 15.97 1.56
N SER A 409 -2.06 15.29 0.41
CA SER A 409 -1.39 13.99 0.26
C SER A 409 0.12 14.11 0.43
N LEU A 410 0.75 15.11 -0.17
CA LEU A 410 2.18 15.39 -0.03
C LEU A 410 2.55 15.71 1.42
N ALA A 411 1.82 16.60 2.08
CA ALA A 411 2.05 16.94 3.48
C ALA A 411 1.94 15.71 4.38
N SER A 412 0.94 14.86 4.14
CA SER A 412 0.71 13.62 4.90
C SER A 412 1.85 12.62 4.70
N VAL A 413 2.25 12.37 3.45
CA VAL A 413 3.35 11.44 3.13
C VAL A 413 4.67 11.95 3.72
N LEU A 414 4.99 13.24 3.59
CA LEU A 414 6.26 13.79 4.09
C LEU A 414 6.32 13.86 5.62
N SER A 415 5.19 13.98 6.30
CA SER A 415 5.14 14.03 7.77
C SER A 415 5.04 12.65 8.41
N LYS A 416 4.19 11.77 7.88
CA LYS A 416 3.80 10.48 8.48
C LYS A 416 4.11 9.25 7.62
N GLY A 417 4.77 9.38 6.47
CA GLY A 417 4.95 8.28 5.52
C GLY A 417 5.73 7.06 6.05
N ASN A 418 6.46 7.21 7.16
CA ASN A 418 7.09 6.07 7.84
C ASN A 418 6.10 5.19 8.60
N GLU A 419 4.96 5.74 8.99
CA GLU A 419 3.91 5.07 9.76
C GLU A 419 2.81 4.52 8.82
N TRP A 420 3.18 4.14 7.60
CA TRP A 420 2.23 3.63 6.61
C TRP A 420 1.39 2.43 7.13
N GLY A 421 1.93 1.64 8.06
CA GLY A 421 1.19 0.58 8.75
C GLY A 421 0.02 1.10 9.60
N SER A 422 0.14 2.26 10.24
CA SER A 422 -0.97 2.90 10.96
C SER A 422 -1.93 3.63 10.03
N LEU A 423 -1.43 4.11 8.87
CA LEU A 423 -2.26 4.71 7.82
C LEU A 423 -3.19 3.69 7.13
N LEU A 424 -2.83 2.40 7.13
CA LEU A 424 -3.61 1.31 6.55
C LEU A 424 -4.46 0.55 7.58
N SER A 425 -4.30 0.82 8.87
CA SER A 425 -5.02 0.14 9.96
C SER A 425 -6.31 0.85 10.38
N LEU A 426 -6.97 1.55 9.46
CA LEU A 426 -8.28 2.18 9.67
C LEU A 426 -9.42 1.19 9.47
#